data_AF-A0A522CAD9-F1
#
_entry.id   AF-A0A522CAD9-F1
#
_cell.length_a   1.000
_cell.length_b   1.000
_cell.length_c   1.000
_cell.angle_alpha   90.00
_cell.angle_beta   90.00
_cell.angle_gamma   90.00
#
_symmetry.space_group_name_H-M   'P 1'
#
loop_
_entity.id
_entity.type
_entity.pdbx_description
1 polymer ?
#
loop_
_entity_poly.entity_id
_entity_poly.type
_entity_poly.pdbx_seq_one_letter_code
_entity_poly.pdbx_strand_id
1 'polypeptide(L)'
;VQQRLVRAGRQLRQRQDERLGQLATRLQREAGRAPQEARRALDGIGHRLRALDPARVLERGYAWLVDGQGRPLTRAGSAAPGQRLTARLADGSIDADVVSVHPAASDQA
;
A
#
# COMPACT_ATOMS: atom_id res chain seq x y z
N VAL A 1 -13.36 -55.51 -41.02
CA VAL A 1 -12.75 -54.16 -41.18
C VAL A 1 -13.58 -53.05 -40.53
N GLN A 2 -14.91 -53.03 -40.70
CA GLN A 2 -15.84 -52.04 -40.12
C GLN A 2 -15.62 -51.73 -38.61
N GLN A 3 -15.43 -52.76 -37.78
CA GLN A 3 -15.31 -52.60 -36.31
C GLN A 3 -14.01 -51.90 -35.87
N ARG A 4 -12.92 -52.00 -36.65
CA ARG A 4 -11.63 -51.35 -36.30
C ARG A 4 -11.68 -49.83 -36.55
N LEU A 5 -12.36 -49.39 -37.60
CA LEU A 5 -12.54 -47.97 -37.92
C LEU A 5 -13.36 -47.24 -36.86
N VAL A 6 -14.45 -47.85 -36.39
CA VAL A 6 -15.27 -47.28 -35.30
C VAL A 6 -14.46 -47.14 -34.00
N ARG A 7 -13.60 -48.11 -33.68
CA ARG A 7 -12.75 -48.05 -32.48
C ARG A 7 -11.67 -46.97 -32.59
N ALA A 8 -11.03 -46.85 -33.76
CA ALA A 8 -10.04 -45.81 -34.02
C ALA A 8 -10.65 -44.39 -33.95
N GLY A 9 -11.85 -44.20 -34.50
CA GLY A 9 -12.58 -42.93 -34.39
C GLY A 9 -12.93 -42.55 -32.95
N ARG A 10 -13.37 -43.51 -32.13
CA ARG A 10 -13.62 -43.29 -30.69
C ARG A 10 -12.34 -42.92 -29.94
N GLN A 11 -11.22 -43.58 -30.21
CA GLN A 11 -9.93 -43.26 -29.59
C GLN A 11 -9.42 -41.87 -29.96
N LEU A 12 -9.58 -41.45 -31.21
CA LEU A 12 -9.20 -40.10 -31.63
C LEU A 12 -10.06 -39.04 -30.92
N ARG A 13 -11.37 -39.25 -30.84
CA ARG A 13 -12.28 -38.36 -30.10
C ARG A 13 -11.91 -38.25 -28.63
N GLN A 14 -11.68 -39.38 -27.97
CA GLN A 14 -11.28 -39.41 -26.57
C GLN A 14 -9.98 -38.62 -26.32
N ARG A 15 -8.97 -38.78 -27.18
CA ARG A 15 -7.73 -37.99 -27.07
C ARG A 15 -7.95 -36.49 -27.24
N GLN A 16 -8.87 -36.09 -28.13
CA GLN A 16 -9.21 -34.69 -28.30
C GLN A 16 -9.95 -34.14 -27.08
N ASP A 17 -10.89 -34.90 -26.53
CA ASP A 17 -11.63 -34.53 -25.32
C ASP A 17 -10.67 -34.39 -24.12
N GLU A 18 -9.73 -35.32 -23.94
CA GLU A 18 -8.68 -35.25 -22.92
C GLU A 18 -7.79 -34.01 -23.10
N ARG A 19 -7.38 -33.71 -24.33
CA ARG A 19 -6.56 -32.53 -24.65
C ARG A 19 -7.31 -31.23 -24.38
N LEU A 20 -8.59 -31.17 -24.75
CA LEU A 20 -9.46 -30.02 -24.46
C LEU A 20 -9.66 -29.84 -22.95
N GLY A 21 -9.86 -30.92 -22.20
CA GLY A 21 -9.98 -30.89 -20.74
C GLY A 21 -8.70 -30.36 -20.07
N GLN A 22 -7.53 -30.79 -20.55
CA GLN A 22 -6.24 -30.29 -20.04
C GLN A 22 -6.04 -28.80 -20.34
N LEU A 23 -6.38 -28.36 -21.55
CA LEU A 23 -6.30 -26.95 -21.95
C LEU A 23 -7.27 -26.08 -21.13
N ALA A 24 -8.51 -26.53 -20.94
CA ALA A 24 -9.51 -25.83 -20.13
C ALA A 24 -9.05 -25.69 -18.68
N THR A 25 -8.53 -26.77 -18.07
CA THR A 25 -8.00 -26.75 -16.70
C THR A 25 -6.80 -25.81 -16.57
N ARG A 26 -5.93 -25.74 -17.60
CA ARG A 26 -4.79 -24.83 -17.61
C ARG A 26 -5.25 -23.38 -17.74
N LEU A 27 -6.17 -23.10 -18.66
CA LEU A 27 -6.76 -21.78 -18.85
C LEU A 27 -7.42 -21.27 -17.56
N GLN A 28 -8.24 -22.09 -16.90
CA GLN A 28 -8.90 -21.72 -15.64
C GLN A 28 -7.89 -21.37 -14.54
N ARG A 29 -6.81 -22.14 -14.41
CA ARG A 29 -5.76 -21.87 -13.42
C ARG A 29 -5.01 -20.57 -13.72
N GLU A 30 -4.57 -20.36 -14.96
CA GLU A 30 -3.83 -19.14 -15.32
C GLU A 30 -4.75 -17.89 -15.28
N ALA A 31 -6.01 -18.02 -15.70
CA ALA A 31 -6.99 -16.94 -15.62
C ALA A 31 -7.26 -16.49 -14.17
N GLY A 32 -7.15 -17.39 -13.19
CA GLY A 32 -7.27 -17.07 -11.78
C GLY A 32 -6.01 -16.40 -11.19
N ARG A 33 -4.83 -16.61 -11.76
CA ARG A 33 -3.56 -16.11 -11.21
C ARG A 33 -3.38 -14.62 -11.38
N ALA A 34 -3.54 -14.10 -12.60
CA ALA A 34 -3.36 -12.68 -12.89
C ALA A 34 -4.19 -11.75 -11.96
N PRO A 35 -5.50 -11.97 -11.74
CA PRO A 35 -6.26 -11.13 -10.81
C PRO A 35 -5.88 -11.33 -9.34
N GLN A 36 -5.41 -12.51 -8.94
CA GLN A 36 -4.91 -12.74 -7.58
C GLN A 36 -3.59 -12.00 -7.32
N GLU A 37 -2.68 -12.01 -8.29
CA GLU A 37 -1.41 -11.28 -8.21
C GLU A 37 -1.65 -9.77 -8.18
N ALA A 38 -2.54 -9.26 -9.03
CA ALA A 38 -2.94 -7.86 -9.01
C ALA A 38 -3.53 -7.45 -7.65
N ARG A 39 -4.40 -8.26 -7.04
CA ARG A 39 -4.94 -8.01 -5.70
C ARG A 39 -3.84 -7.95 -4.64
N ARG A 40 -2.92 -8.91 -4.63
CA ARG A 40 -1.79 -8.91 -3.68
C ARG A 40 -0.91 -7.66 -3.83
N ALA A 41 -0.67 -7.22 -5.06
CA ALA A 41 0.09 -6.00 -5.31
C ALA A 41 -0.64 -4.77 -4.78
N LEU A 42 -1.95 -4.65 -5.04
CA LEU A 42 -2.79 -3.57 -4.54
C LEU A 42 -2.85 -3.55 -3.01
N ASP A 43 -3.00 -4.72 -2.37
CA ASP A 43 -3.00 -4.85 -0.92
C ASP A 43 -1.66 -4.38 -0.34
N GLY A 44 -0.55 -4.80 -0.93
CA GLY A 44 0.79 -4.38 -0.54
C GLY A 44 1.00 -2.86 -0.64
N ILE A 45 0.54 -2.24 -1.73
CA ILE A 45 0.56 -0.77 -1.90
C ILE A 45 -0.33 -0.10 -0.84
N GLY A 46 -1.54 -0.61 -0.62
CA GLY A 46 -2.47 -0.07 0.38
C GLY A 46 -1.91 -0.15 1.80
N HIS A 47 -1.21 -1.22 2.15
CA HIS A 47 -0.52 -1.33 3.43
C HIS A 47 0.61 -0.32 3.58
N ARG A 48 1.42 -0.10 2.54
CA ARG A 48 2.47 0.93 2.55
C ARG A 48 1.89 2.33 2.66
N LEU A 49 0.80 2.62 1.94
CA LEU A 49 0.12 3.91 2.01
C LEU A 49 -0.42 4.17 3.43
N ARG A 50 -1.04 3.16 4.06
CA ARG A 50 -1.48 3.24 5.46
C ARG A 50 -0.33 3.42 6.44
N ALA A 51 0.82 2.78 6.19
CA ALA A 51 2.01 2.96 7.04
C ALA A 51 2.64 4.35 6.90
N LEU A 52 2.45 5.00 5.76
CA LEU A 52 2.89 6.37 5.48
C LEU A 52 1.86 7.43 5.86
N ASP A 53 0.68 7.04 6.36
CA ASP A 53 -0.39 7.96 6.73
C ASP A 53 0.05 8.82 7.92
N PRO A 54 0.31 10.13 7.73
CA PRO A 54 0.74 11.02 8.80
C PRO A 54 -0.28 11.13 9.92
N ALA A 55 -1.56 10.85 9.66
CA ALA A 55 -2.62 10.87 10.67
C ALA A 55 -2.41 9.78 11.74
N ARG A 56 -1.84 8.63 11.38
CA ARG A 56 -1.54 7.55 12.34
C ARG A 56 -0.40 7.91 13.29
N VAL A 57 0.48 8.83 12.89
CA VAL A 57 1.46 9.39 13.82
C VAL A 57 0.73 10.27 14.84
N LEU A 58 -0.25 11.06 14.42
CA LEU A 58 -1.03 11.91 15.32
C LEU A 58 -1.88 11.11 16.32
N GLU A 59 -2.48 9.99 15.89
CA GLU A 59 -3.25 9.09 16.77
C GLU A 59 -2.43 8.46 17.91
N ARG A 60 -1.10 8.43 17.79
CA ARG A 60 -0.19 7.92 18.82
C ARG A 60 0.23 8.98 19.85
N GLY A 61 -0.45 10.13 19.88
CA GLY A 61 -0.19 11.22 20.82
C GLY A 61 0.90 12.19 20.36
N TYR A 62 1.23 12.21 19.07
CA TYR A 62 2.14 13.19 18.49
C TYR A 62 1.36 14.37 17.90
N ALA A 63 1.98 15.54 17.82
CA ALA A 63 1.43 16.71 17.16
C ALA A 63 2.33 17.15 16.00
N TRP A 64 1.72 17.53 14.89
CA TRP A 64 2.42 18.13 13.75
C TRP A 64 2.37 19.66 13.89
N LEU A 65 3.54 20.28 14.04
CA LEU A 65 3.66 21.74 14.13
C LEU A 65 3.76 22.37 12.75
N VAL A 66 2.92 23.36 12.47
CA VAL A 66 3.02 24.21 11.28
C VAL A 66 3.26 25.67 11.65
N ASP A 67 4.00 26.37 10.80
CA ASP A 67 4.16 27.82 10.86
C ASP A 67 2.90 28.57 10.36
N GLY A 68 2.93 29.90 10.44
CA GLY A 68 1.82 30.75 9.98
C GLY A 68 1.56 30.69 8.47
N GLN A 69 2.42 30.03 7.70
CA GLN A 69 2.28 29.77 6.27
C GLN A 69 1.83 28.33 5.98
N GLY A 70 1.54 27.54 7.01
CA GLY A 70 1.10 26.15 6.91
C GLY A 70 2.22 25.16 6.61
N ARG A 71 3.50 25.57 6.72
CA ARG A 71 4.64 24.69 6.46
C ARG A 71 5.04 23.93 7.72
N PRO A 72 5.40 22.64 7.61
CA PRO A 72 5.85 21.85 8.75
C PRO A 72 7.13 22.40 9.38
N LEU A 73 7.12 22.56 10.70
CA LEU A 73 8.31 22.83 11.47
C LEU A 73 9.02 21.50 11.79
N THR A 74 10.09 21.20 11.04
CA THR A 74 10.85 19.94 11.17
C THR A 74 12.12 20.05 12.02
N ARG A 75 12.56 21.28 12.32
CA ARG A 75 13.76 21.57 13.14
C ARG A 75 13.41 22.59 14.21
N ALA A 76 13.81 22.31 15.45
CA ALA A 76 13.59 23.24 16.57
C ALA A 76 14.23 24.62 16.31
N GLY A 77 15.44 24.66 15.74
CA GLY A 77 16.14 25.92 15.42
C GLY A 77 15.50 26.76 14.30
N SER A 78 14.46 26.26 13.63
CA SER A 78 13.69 27.04 12.64
C SER A 78 12.53 27.82 13.28
N ALA A 79 12.26 27.59 14.58
CA ALA A 79 11.31 28.38 15.34
C ALA A 79 11.99 29.57 16.00
N ALA A 80 11.22 30.62 16.28
CA ALA A 80 11.65 31.77 17.08
C ALA A 80 10.77 31.92 18.34
N PRO A 81 11.32 32.32 19.51
CA PRO A 81 10.51 32.70 20.65
C PRO A 81 9.48 33.79 20.30
N GLY A 82 8.25 33.64 20.78
CA GLY A 82 7.10 34.47 20.45
C GLY A 82 6.43 34.13 19.10
N GLN A 83 6.96 33.17 18.34
CA GLN A 83 6.32 32.71 17.12
C GLN A 83 5.06 31.91 17.44
N ARG A 84 3.95 32.26 16.80
CA ARG A 84 2.71 31.48 16.81
C ARG A 84 2.81 30.34 15.80
N LEU A 85 2.47 29.15 16.25
CA LEU A 85 2.41 27.91 15.49
C LEU A 85 1.01 27.31 15.64
N THR A 86 0.66 26.41 14.73
CA THR A 86 -0.52 25.56 14.90
C THR A 86 -0.06 24.12 15.06
N ALA A 87 -0.49 23.49 16.15
CA ALA A 87 -0.26 22.07 16.39
C ALA A 87 -1.50 21.29 15.92
N ARG A 88 -1.31 20.41 14.94
CA ARG A 88 -2.37 19.50 14.45
C ARG A 88 -2.27 18.17 15.18
N LEU A 89 -3.39 17.72 15.74
CA LEU A 89 -3.58 16.43 16.40
C LEU A 89 -4.53 15.55 15.58
N ALA A 90 -4.82 14.35 16.07
CA ALA A 90 -5.67 13.39 15.36
C ALA A 90 -7.11 13.89 15.16
N ASP A 91 -7.63 14.68 16.10
CA ASP A 91 -9.02 15.10 16.19
C ASP A 91 -9.21 16.62 16.01
N GLY A 92 -8.14 17.37 15.78
CA GLY A 92 -8.23 18.82 15.65
C GLY A 92 -6.90 19.54 15.58
N SER A 93 -6.95 20.84 15.89
CA SER A 93 -5.79 21.71 15.90
C SER A 93 -5.87 22.72 17.03
N ILE A 94 -4.73 23.05 17.61
CA ILE A 94 -4.59 24.09 18.62
C ILE A 94 -3.54 25.10 18.18
N ASP A 95 -3.71 26.35 18.61
CA ASP A 95 -2.66 27.35 18.48
C ASP A 95 -1.67 27.22 19.64
N ALA A 96 -0.39 27.41 19.34
CA ALA A 96 0.70 27.30 20.30
C ALA A 96 1.69 28.46 20.09
N ASP A 97 2.20 29.01 21.18
CA ASP A 97 3.25 30.03 21.16
C ASP A 97 4.58 29.43 21.60
N VAL A 98 5.64 29.73 20.84
CA VAL A 98 6.99 29.27 21.16
C VAL A 98 7.53 30.11 22.32
N VAL A 99 7.72 29.51 23.49
CA VAL A 99 8.27 30.22 24.66
C VAL A 99 9.80 30.29 24.60
N SER A 100 10.44 29.16 24.27
CA SER A 100 11.90 29.05 24.16
C SER A 100 12.27 27.98 23.16
N VAL A 101 13.44 28.12 22.54
CA VAL A 101 13.98 27.15 21.57
C VAL A 101 15.23 26.51 22.16
N HIS A 102 15.20 25.19 22.29
CA HIS A 102 16.33 24.40 22.75
C HIS A 102 16.81 23.52 21.60
N PRO A 103 17.75 24.01 20.77
CA PRO A 103 18.31 23.17 19.71
C PRO A 103 19.05 21.99 20.36
N ALA A 104 18.84 20.78 19.84
CA ALA A 104 19.64 19.64 20.24
C ALA A 104 21.12 19.96 19.93
N ALA A 105 22.00 19.75 20.91
CA ALA A 105 23.43 19.82 20.67
C ALA A 105 23.75 18.84 19.54
N SER A 106 24.18 19.36 18.39
CA SER A 106 24.51 18.53 17.23
C SER A 106 25.58 17.53 17.65
N ASP A 107 25.19 16.24 17.67
CA ASP A 107 26.15 15.15 17.63
C ASP A 107 26.81 15.21 16.26
N GLN A 108 28.09 15.61 16.25
CA GLN A 108 28.92 15.67 15.05
C GLN A 108 29.36 14.25 14.73
N ALA A 109 28.94 13.73 13.58
CA ALA A 109 29.56 12.60 12.89
C ALA A 109 29.45 12.78 11.38
#